data_AF-A0A7X5N4W8-F1
#
_entry.id   AF-A0A7X5N4W8-F1
#
_cell.length_a   1.000
_cell.length_b   1.000
_cell.length_c   1.000
_cell.angle_alpha   90.00
_cell.angle_beta   90.00
_cell.angle_gamma   90.00
#
_symmetry.space_group_name_H-M   'P 1'
#
loop_
_entity.id
_entity.type
_entity.pdbx_description
1 polymer ?
#
loop_
_entity_poly.entity_id
_entity_poly.type
_entity_poly.pdbx_seq_one_letter_code
_entity_poly.pdbx_strand_id
1 'polypeptide(L)'
;VLAALVRTHRRNVPKTAFDALPDRLLLPTRRKAALLRLAVLLHRAHESDPIPTLELTADDTRLSLILSQSWIDSRPLLRADL
;
A
#
# COMPACT_ATOMS: atom_id res chain seq x y z
N VAL A 1 -11.95 11.06 -6.59
CA VAL A 1 -11.25 9.78 -6.27
C VAL A 1 -9.74 9.88 -6.47
N LEU A 2 -9.24 10.20 -7.67
CA LEU A 2 -7.79 10.27 -7.95
C LEU A 2 -7.01 11.16 -6.97
N ALA A 3 -7.50 12.37 -6.72
CA ALA A 3 -6.87 13.29 -5.75
C ALA A 3 -6.77 12.69 -4.34
N ALA A 4 -7.76 11.91 -3.89
CA ALA A 4 -7.71 11.24 -2.58
C ALA A 4 -6.65 10.12 -2.55
N LEU A 5 -6.48 9.39 -3.65
CA LEU A 5 -5.43 8.36 -3.77
C LEU A 5 -4.04 9.01 -3.76
N VAL A 6 -3.82 10.05 -4.57
CA VAL A 6 -2.55 10.80 -4.60
C VAL A 6 -2.28 11.48 -3.26
N ARG A 7 -3.29 11.93 -2.52
CA ARG A 7 -3.08 12.51 -1.19
C ARG A 7 -2.67 11.48 -0.14
N THR A 8 -3.06 10.21 -0.30
CA THR A 8 -2.91 9.17 0.74
C THR A 8 -1.86 8.11 0.41
N HIS A 9 -1.24 8.15 -0.78
CA HIS A 9 -0.28 7.14 -1.22
C HIS A 9 1.06 7.12 -0.46
N ARG A 10 1.43 8.18 0.27
CA ARG A 10 2.66 8.28 1.07
C ARG A 10 2.37 8.92 2.42
N ARG A 11 3.25 8.70 3.41
CA ARG A 11 3.17 9.27 4.78
C ARG A 11 1.88 8.89 5.52
N ASN A 12 1.51 9.61 6.57
CA ASN A 12 0.28 9.39 7.33
C ASN A 12 -0.96 9.69 6.48
N VAL A 13 -2.02 8.90 6.67
CA VAL A 13 -3.33 9.11 6.04
C VAL A 13 -4.13 10.09 6.91
N PRO A 14 -4.46 11.31 6.42
CA PRO A 14 -5.29 12.25 7.18
C PRO A 14 -6.69 11.68 7.42
N LYS A 15 -7.27 11.94 8.59
CA LYS A 15 -8.66 11.52 8.90
C LYS A 15 -9.68 12.06 7.89
N THR A 16 -9.42 13.26 7.37
CA THR A 16 -10.29 13.97 6.42
C THR A 16 -10.00 13.66 4.95
N ALA A 17 -9.10 12.71 4.66
CA ALA A 17 -8.62 12.48 3.30
C ALA A 17 -9.69 11.95 2.33
N PHE A 18 -10.78 11.41 2.87
CA PHE A 18 -11.86 10.78 2.10
C PHE A 18 -13.21 11.48 2.27
N ASP A 19 -13.30 12.58 3.03
CA ASP A 19 -14.57 13.23 3.41
C ASP A 19 -15.35 13.76 2.20
N ALA A 20 -14.65 14.19 1.16
CA ALA A 20 -15.26 14.68 -0.08
C ALA A 20 -15.77 13.56 -1.01
N LEU A 21 -15.63 12.29 -0.62
CA LEU A 21 -16.09 11.16 -1.43
C LEU A 21 -17.53 10.76 -1.04
N PRO A 22 -18.41 10.50 -2.02
CA PRO A 22 -19.68 9.86 -1.75
C PRO A 22 -19.51 8.50 -1.05
N ASP A 23 -20.44 8.14 -0.16
CA ASP A 23 -20.40 6.89 0.64
C ASP A 23 -20.17 5.63 -0.20
N ARG A 24 -20.80 5.55 -1.38
CA ARG A 24 -20.61 4.43 -2.32
C ARG A 24 -19.17 4.26 -2.81
N LEU A 25 -18.34 5.31 -2.76
CA LEU A 25 -16.95 5.31 -3.22
C LEU A 25 -15.95 5.24 -2.05
N LEU A 26 -16.39 5.44 -0.82
CA LEU A 26 -15.53 5.52 0.37
C LEU A 26 -14.75 4.21 0.57
N LEU A 27 -15.45 3.08 0.69
CA LEU A 27 -14.82 1.78 0.92
C LEU A 27 -13.91 1.33 -0.26
N PRO A 28 -14.36 1.38 -1.54
CA PRO A 28 -13.49 1.07 -2.67
C PRO A 28 -12.24 1.95 -2.73
N THR A 29 -12.37 3.24 -2.42
CA THR A 29 -11.23 4.17 -2.47
C THR A 29 -10.25 3.92 -1.34
N ARG A 30 -10.71 3.60 -0.12
CA ARG A 30 -9.83 3.21 0.99
C ARG A 30 -9.05 1.94 0.68
N ARG A 31 -9.71 0.92 0.12
CA ARG A 31 -9.05 -0.33 -0.32
C ARG A 31 -7.99 -0.06 -1.39
N LYS A 32 -8.32 0.74 -2.41
CA LYS A 32 -7.36 1.15 -3.45
C LYS A 32 -6.20 1.97 -2.88
N ALA A 33 -6.45 2.84 -1.91
CA ALA A 33 -5.41 3.61 -1.25
C ALA A 33 -4.41 2.70 -0.51
N ALA A 34 -4.90 1.68 0.20
CA ALA A 34 -4.04 0.69 0.86
C ALA A 34 -3.16 -0.07 -0.15
N LEU A 35 -3.75 -0.56 -1.24
CA LEU A 35 -3.01 -1.24 -2.31
C LEU A 35 -1.96 -0.34 -2.97
N LEU A 36 -2.32 0.93 -3.25
CA LEU A 36 -1.40 1.89 -3.84
C LEU A 36 -0.23 2.19 -2.90
N ARG A 37 -0.47 2.31 -1.58
CA ARG A 37 0.59 2.52 -0.59
C ARG A 37 1.56 1.34 -0.56
N LEU A 38 1.05 0.11 -0.56
CA LEU A 38 1.88 -1.10 -0.63
C LEU A 38 2.70 -1.12 -1.93
N ALA A 39 2.09 -0.84 -3.07
CA ALA A 39 2.78 -0.80 -4.35
C ALA A 39 3.90 0.25 -4.37
N VAL A 40 3.63 1.47 -3.88
CA VAL A 40 4.61 2.57 -3.80
C VAL A 40 5.75 2.23 -2.86
N LEU A 41 5.45 1.57 -1.73
CA LEU A 41 6.46 1.16 -0.77
C LEU A 41 7.39 0.09 -1.36
N LEU A 42 6.81 -0.96 -1.95
CA LEU A 42 7.56 -2.08 -2.53
C LEU A 42 8.44 -1.68 -3.72
N HIS A 43 8.05 -0.65 -4.50
CA HIS A 43 8.80 -0.17 -5.67
C HIS A 43 9.66 1.07 -5.38
N ARG A 44 9.85 1.46 -4.11
CA ARG A 44 10.59 2.68 -3.73
C ARG A 44 12.03 2.70 -4.24
N ALA A 45 12.68 1.55 -4.34
CA ALA A 45 14.07 1.42 -4.81
C ALA A 45 14.22 1.64 -6.33
N HIS A 46 13.12 1.69 -7.09
CA HIS A 46 13.13 1.76 -8.56
C HIS A 46 13.95 0.64 -9.22
N GLU A 47 14.04 -0.50 -8.55
CA GLU A 47 14.66 -1.70 -9.09
C GLU A 47 13.72 -2.37 -10.08
N SER A 48 14.29 -2.87 -11.18
CA SER A 48 13.55 -3.58 -12.23
C SER A 48 13.34 -5.06 -11.90
N ASP A 49 14.01 -5.56 -10.86
CA ASP A 49 13.95 -6.96 -10.48
C ASP A 49 12.55 -7.32 -9.97
N PRO A 50 11.98 -8.46 -10.41
CA PRO A 50 10.68 -8.89 -9.94
C PRO A 50 10.74 -9.23 -8.45
N ILE A 51 9.64 -8.97 -7.74
CA ILE A 51 9.49 -9.40 -6.34
C ILE A 51 9.29 -10.93 -6.36
N PRO A 52 10.21 -11.73 -5.81
CA PRO A 52 10.23 -13.18 -6.02
C PRO A 52 9.06 -13.91 -5.37
N THR A 53 8.52 -13.38 -4.27
CA THR A 53 7.30 -13.87 -3.62
C THR A 53 6.52 -12.68 -3.12
N LEU A 54 5.29 -12.52 -3.63
CA LEU A 54 4.37 -11.47 -3.24
C LEU A 54 2.95 -12.05 -3.22
N GLU A 55 2.48 -12.39 -2.03
CA GLU A 55 1.09 -12.82 -1.82
C GLU A 55 0.37 -11.82 -0.93
N LEU A 56 -0.84 -11.45 -1.31
CA LEU A 56 -1.68 -10.55 -0.55
C LEU A 56 -3.06 -11.17 -0.36
N THR A 57 -3.43 -11.41 0.89
CA THR A 57 -4.78 -11.87 1.26
C THR A 57 -5.52 -10.74 1.96
N ALA A 58 -6.78 -10.53 1.57
CA ALA A 58 -7.65 -9.55 2.20
C ALA A 58 -8.77 -10.26 2.99
N ASP A 59 -8.93 -9.88 4.25
CA ASP A 59 -10.00 -10.35 5.12
C ASP A 59 -10.64 -9.13 5.81
N ASP A 60 -11.80 -8.72 5.31
CA ASP A 60 -12.53 -7.50 5.70
C ASP A 60 -11.67 -6.21 5.70
N THR A 61 -11.14 -5.83 6.86
CA THR A 61 -10.27 -4.66 7.06
C THR A 61 -8.79 -5.03 7.25
N ARG A 62 -8.45 -6.32 7.22
CA ARG A 62 -7.09 -6.86 7.36
C ARG A 62 -6.50 -7.19 6.00
N LEU A 63 -5.25 -6.82 5.81
CA LEU A 63 -4.41 -7.26 4.69
C LEU A 63 -3.24 -8.07 5.25
N SER A 64 -3.07 -9.29 4.77
CA SER A 64 -1.94 -10.15 5.10
C SER A 64 -1.02 -10.20 3.88
N LEU A 65 0.23 -9.77 4.08
CA LEU A 65 1.25 -9.71 3.03
C LEU A 65 2.34 -10.75 3.32
N ILE A 66 2.62 -11.61 2.36
CA ILE A 66 3.71 -12.58 2.41
C ILE A 66 4.77 -12.17 1.39
N LEU A 67 6.01 -12.04 1.87
CA LEU A 67 7.18 -11.68 1.08
C LEU A 67 8.30 -12.72 1.30
N SER A 68 9.19 -12.84 0.33
CA SER A 68 10.40 -13.65 0.50
C SER A 68 11.31 -13.06 1.58
N GLN A 69 11.70 -13.88 2.55
CA GLN A 69 12.54 -13.46 3.67
C GLN A 69 13.90 -12.91 3.21
N SER A 70 14.57 -13.62 2.29
CA SER A 70 15.87 -13.18 1.74
C SER A 70 15.78 -11.88 0.95
N TRP A 71 14.63 -11.63 0.32
CA TRP A 71 14.37 -10.40 -0.43
C TRP A 71 14.15 -9.20 0.48
N ILE A 72 13.48 -9.39 1.62
CA ILE A 72 13.32 -8.37 2.66
C ILE A 72 14.62 -8.13 3.44
N ASP A 73 15.39 -9.17 3.75
CA ASP A 73 16.64 -9.05 4.50
C ASP A 73 17.73 -8.28 3.74
N SER A 74 17.72 -8.37 2.41
CA SER A 74 18.58 -7.55 1.54
C SER A 74 18.12 -6.09 1.42
N ARG A 75 16.93 -5.73 1.94
CA ARG A 75 16.32 -4.39 1.83
C ARG A 75 15.96 -3.83 3.22
N PRO A 76 16.94 -3.43 4.04
CA PRO A 76 16.70 -3.00 5.43
C PRO A 76 15.80 -1.77 5.56
N LEU A 77 15.84 -0.85 4.60
CA LEU A 77 14.94 0.32 4.59
C LEU A 77 13.49 -0.08 4.33
N LEU A 78 13.25 -1.00 3.40
CA LEU A 78 11.91 -1.52 3.12
C LEU A 78 11.37 -2.28 4.33
N ARG A 79 12.21 -3.07 5.00
CA ARG A 79 11.87 -3.78 6.24
C ARG A 79 11.47 -2.83 7.38
N ALA A 80 12.13 -1.67 7.48
CA ALA A 80 11.83 -0.69 8.52
C ALA A 80 10.55 0.11 8.26
N ASP A 81 10.13 0.22 6.99
CA ASP A 81 8.93 0.96 6.57
C ASP A 81 7.65 0.08 6.59
N LEU A 82 7.78 -1.26 6.63
CA LEU A 82 6.68 -2.24 6.71
C LEU A 82 6.16 -2.40 8.14
#